data_AF-A0A966HP56-F1
#
_entry.id   AF-A0A966HP56-F1
#
_cell.length_a   1.000
_cell.length_b   1.000
_cell.length_c   1.000
_cell.angle_alpha   90.00
_cell.angle_beta   90.00
_cell.angle_gamma   90.00
#
_symmetry.space_group_name_H-M   'P 1'
#
loop_
_entity.id
_entity.type
_entity.pdbx_description
1 polymer ?
#
loop_
_entity_poly.entity_id
_entity_poly.type
_entity_poly.pdbx_seq_one_letter_code
_entity_poly.pdbx_strand_id
1 'polypeptide(L)'
;MYKTAFANYQKSKNILVLKNFYNLMKPRVMSLVVFTAFVGLIISNKQVDFVTSALALFFVALGAGAAGALNMWYDSEIDAVMSRTCLRPIPL
;
A
#
# COMPACT_ATOMS: atom_id res chain seq x y z
N MET A 1 -21.64 15.84 26.25
CA MET A 1 -22.23 14.98 25.19
C MET A 1 -21.61 15.22 23.80
N TYR A 2 -21.36 16.46 23.38
CA TYR A 2 -20.74 16.74 22.06
C TYR A 2 -19.26 16.32 21.94
N LYS A 3 -18.46 16.43 23.02
CA LYS A 3 -17.02 16.07 23.00
C LYS A 3 -16.76 14.57 22.78
N THR A 4 -17.61 13.71 23.34
CA THR A 4 -17.51 12.25 23.15
C THR A 4 -17.92 11.83 21.75
N ALA A 5 -18.89 12.50 21.14
CA ALA A 5 -19.27 12.27 19.74
C ALA A 5 -18.16 12.71 18.76
N PHE A 6 -17.53 13.87 18.99
CA PHE A 6 -16.40 14.34 18.19
C PHE A 6 -15.17 13.42 18.29
N ALA A 7 -14.85 12.91 19.48
CA ALA A 7 -13.76 11.96 19.66
C ALA A 7 -14.01 10.63 18.93
N ASN A 8 -15.27 10.15 18.93
CA ASN A 8 -15.67 8.96 18.17
C ASN A 8 -15.66 9.19 16.65
N TYR A 9 -16.06 10.38 16.19
CA TYR A 9 -15.97 10.76 14.78
C TYR A 9 -14.50 10.84 14.31
N GLN A 10 -13.62 11.46 15.10
CA GLN A 10 -12.19 11.52 14.82
C GLN A 10 -11.56 10.12 14.77
N LYS A 11 -11.91 9.24 15.72
CA LYS A 11 -11.43 7.86 15.77
C LYS A 11 -11.92 7.04 14.57
N SER A 12 -13.20 7.19 14.20
CA SER A 12 -13.79 6.54 13.02
C SER A 12 -13.14 7.02 11.72
N LYS A 13 -12.89 8.33 11.58
CA LYS A 13 -12.19 8.92 10.43
C LYS A 13 -10.76 8.38 10.30
N ASN A 14 -10.00 8.28 11.39
CA ASN A 14 -8.63 7.73 11.36
C ASN A 14 -8.60 6.27 10.92
N ILE A 15 -9.56 5.45 11.37
CA ILE A 15 -9.69 4.05 10.95
C ILE A 15 -10.02 3.95 9.45
N LEU A 16 -10.90 4.82 8.96
CA LEU A 16 -11.26 4.89 7.54
C LEU A 16 -10.05 5.28 6.67
N VAL A 17 -9.26 6.25 7.12
CA VAL A 17 -8.05 6.72 6.42
C VAL A 17 -7.01 5.62 6.31
N LEU A 18 -6.71 4.91 7.39
CA LEU A 18 -5.77 3.78 7.39
C LEU A 18 -6.23 2.66 6.44
N LYS A 19 -7.52 2.34 6.45
CA LYS A 19 -8.11 1.36 5.54
C LYS A 19 -8.02 1.80 4.08
N ASN A 20 -8.20 3.10 3.81
CA ASN A 20 -8.04 3.64 2.46
C ASN A 20 -6.58 3.51 1.99
N PHE A 21 -5.60 3.90 2.82
CA PHE A 21 -4.17 3.71 2.47
C PHE A 21 -3.82 2.25 2.19
N TYR A 22 -4.34 1.31 2.99
CA TYR A 22 -4.14 -0.12 2.74
C TYR A 22 -4.74 -0.59 1.41
N ASN A 23 -5.92 -0.07 1.06
CA ASN A 23 -6.55 -0.37 -0.24
C ASN A 23 -5.79 0.26 -1.42
N LEU A 24 -5.21 1.45 -1.26
CA LEU A 24 -4.41 2.11 -2.30
C LEU A 24 -3.15 1.32 -2.65
N MET A 25 -2.51 0.71 -1.66
CA MET A 25 -1.31 -0.11 -1.84
C MET A 25 -1.54 -1.36 -2.71
N LYS A 26 -2.78 -1.72 -3.04
CA LYS A 26 -3.15 -2.95 -3.78
C LYS A 26 -2.40 -4.18 -3.21
N PRO A 27 -2.80 -4.68 -2.02
CA PRO A 27 -2.06 -5.70 -1.26
C PRO A 27 -1.79 -7.00 -2.04
N ARG A 28 -2.65 -7.33 -3.02
CA ARG A 28 -2.44 -8.48 -3.92
C ARG A 28 -1.26 -8.32 -4.87
N VAL A 29 -0.98 -7.11 -5.36
CA VAL A 29 0.15 -6.85 -6.26
C VAL A 29 1.45 -6.83 -5.46
N MET A 30 1.42 -6.20 -4.29
CA MET A 30 2.55 -6.15 -3.37
C MET A 30 3.02 -7.54 -2.93
N SER A 31 2.11 -8.46 -2.58
CA SER A 31 2.49 -9.82 -2.17
C SER A 31 3.22 -10.59 -3.26
N LEU A 32 2.85 -10.37 -4.54
CA LEU A 32 3.53 -11.00 -5.67
C LEU A 32 4.97 -10.50 -5.81
N VAL A 33 5.20 -9.19 -5.65
CA VAL A 33 6.54 -8.58 -5.73
C VAL A 33 7.45 -9.04 -4.58
N VAL A 34 6.91 -9.14 -3.37
CA VAL A 34 7.67 -9.67 -2.22
C VAL A 34 8.00 -11.15 -2.43
N PHE A 35 7.07 -11.93 -2.98
CA PHE A 35 7.29 -13.35 -3.28
C PHE A 35 8.39 -13.55 -4.33
N THR A 36 8.38 -12.78 -5.42
CA THR A 36 9.43 -12.88 -6.44
C THR A 36 10.80 -12.50 -5.90
N ALA A 37 10.89 -11.46 -5.06
CA ALA A 37 12.13 -11.08 -4.39
C ALA A 37 12.62 -12.16 -3.42
N PHE A 38 11.71 -12.81 -2.69
CA PHE A 38 12.05 -13.92 -1.79
C PHE A 38 12.60 -15.13 -2.56
N VAL A 39 11.95 -15.53 -3.65
CA VAL A 39 12.44 -16.61 -4.52
C VAL A 39 13.83 -16.26 -5.09
N GLY A 40 14.04 -15.01 -5.49
CA GLY A 40 15.35 -14.53 -5.96
C GLY A 40 16.46 -14.63 -4.91
N LEU A 41 16.14 -14.37 -3.63
CA LEU A 41 17.09 -14.55 -2.53
C LEU A 41 17.46 -16.02 -2.30
N ILE A 42 16.50 -16.95 -2.44
CA ILE A 42 16.76 -18.40 -2.30
C ILE A 42 17.65 -18.93 -3.43
N ILE A 43 17.44 -18.47 -4.66
CA ILE A 43 18.20 -18.93 -5.84
C ILE A 43 19.64 -18.36 -5.83
N SER A 44 19.86 -17.26 -5.12
CA SER A 44 21.17 -16.60 -5.08
C SER A 44 22.25 -17.53 -4.52
N ASN A 45 23.34 -17.70 -5.26
CA ASN A 45 24.50 -18.51 -4.85
C ASN A 45 25.33 -17.85 -3.73
N LYS A 46 25.02 -16.60 -3.36
CA LYS A 46 25.74 -15.86 -2.33
C LYS A 46 25.02 -16.03 -1.00
N GLN A 47 25.73 -16.46 0.03
CA GLN A 47 25.18 -16.48 1.39
C GLN A 47 25.00 -15.03 1.86
N VAL A 48 23.74 -14.61 1.95
CA VAL A 48 23.36 -13.29 2.44
C VAL A 48 22.93 -13.43 3.90
N ASP A 49 23.45 -12.60 4.78
CA ASP A 49 23.04 -12.59 6.18
C ASP A 49 21.52 -12.40 6.30
N PHE A 50 20.94 -13.05 7.32
CA PHE A 50 19.51 -13.01 7.58
C PHE A 50 18.99 -11.57 7.72
N VAL A 51 19.76 -10.72 8.40
CA VAL A 51 19.42 -9.30 8.62
C VAL A 51 19.33 -8.56 7.29
N THR A 52 20.31 -8.76 6.40
CA THR A 52 20.36 -8.10 5.09
C THR A 52 19.24 -8.57 4.18
N SER A 53 18.91 -9.88 4.21
CA SER A 53 17.78 -10.44 3.46
C SER A 53 16.44 -9.88 3.93
N ALA A 54 16.25 -9.78 5.25
CA ALA A 54 15.04 -9.18 5.83
C ALA A 54 14.91 -7.70 5.46
N LEU A 55 16.01 -6.95 5.52
CA LEU A 55 16.03 -5.54 5.17
C LEU A 55 15.75 -5.32 3.67
N ALA A 56 16.31 -6.18 2.80
CA ALA A 56 16.04 -6.16 1.36
C ALA A 56 14.56 -6.37 1.06
N LEU A 57 13.94 -7.40 1.66
CA LEU A 57 12.51 -7.65 1.50
C LEU A 57 11.65 -6.50 2.03
N PHE A 58 12.06 -5.87 3.14
CA PHE A 58 11.38 -4.71 3.70
C PHE A 58 11.41 -3.51 2.73
N PHE A 59 12.57 -3.19 2.14
CA PHE A 59 12.67 -2.12 1.16
C PHE A 59 11.92 -2.42 -0.13
N VAL A 60 11.92 -3.67 -0.60
CA VAL A 60 11.11 -4.10 -1.75
C VAL A 60 9.62 -3.92 -1.47
N ALA A 61 9.16 -4.34 -0.29
CA ALA A 61 7.78 -4.18 0.15
C ALA A 61 7.37 -2.69 0.19
N LEU A 62 8.22 -1.83 0.75
CA LEU A 62 8.00 -0.38 0.78
C LEU A 62 7.96 0.23 -0.63
N GLY A 63 8.91 -0.11 -1.50
CA GLY A 63 8.97 0.40 -2.87
C GLY A 63 7.76 -0.04 -3.72
N ALA A 64 7.36 -1.30 -3.60
CA ALA A 64 6.18 -1.83 -4.29
C ALA A 64 4.88 -1.14 -3.82
N GLY A 65 4.76 -0.89 -2.50
CA GLY A 65 3.63 -0.17 -1.93
C GLY A 65 3.57 1.29 -2.41
N ALA A 66 4.71 1.98 -2.43
CA ALA A 66 4.83 3.35 -2.91
C ALA A 66 4.46 3.47 -4.40
N ALA A 67 4.94 2.54 -5.24
CA ALA A 67 4.59 2.49 -6.67
C ALA A 67 3.08 2.25 -6.90
N GLY A 68 2.45 1.40 -6.09
CA GLY A 68 1.00 1.16 -6.16
C GLY A 68 0.16 2.40 -5.82
N ALA A 69 0.57 3.15 -4.79
CA ALA A 69 -0.05 4.41 -4.41
C ALA A 69 0.18 5.51 -5.48
N LEU A 70 1.40 5.61 -6.01
CA LEU A 70 1.73 6.57 -7.08
C LEU A 70 0.94 6.29 -8.35
N ASN A 71 0.75 5.02 -8.73
CA ASN A 71 -0.07 4.68 -9.90
C ASN A 71 -1.53 5.16 -9.73
N MET A 72 -2.08 5.10 -8.52
CA MET A 72 -3.44 5.59 -8.27
C MET A 72 -3.51 7.12 -8.23
N TRP A 73 -2.46 7.80 -7.79
CA TRP A 73 -2.39 9.26 -7.82
C TRP A 73 -2.22 9.78 -9.26
N TYR A 74 -1.37 9.14 -10.05
CA TYR A 74 -1.13 9.53 -11.45
C TYR A 74 -2.39 9.37 -12.32
N ASP A 75 -3.16 8.30 -12.10
CA ASP A 75 -4.41 8.05 -12.85
C ASP A 75 -5.62 8.82 -12.28
N SER A 76 -5.45 9.73 -11.31
CA SER A 76 -6.56 10.34 -10.57
C SER A 76 -7.55 11.10 -11.45
N GLU A 77 -7.07 11.90 -12.40
CA GLU A 77 -7.91 12.64 -13.34
C GLU A 77 -8.64 11.71 -14.32
N ILE A 78 -7.98 10.64 -14.75
CA ILE A 78 -8.51 9.66 -15.70
C ILE A 78 -9.59 8.80 -15.01
N ASP A 79 -9.32 8.38 -13.77
CA ASP A 79 -10.25 7.61 -12.95
C ASP A 79 -11.52 8.40 -12.63
N ALA A 80 -11.46 9.73 -12.57
CA ALA A 80 -12.63 10.59 -12.33
C ALA A 80 -13.68 10.52 -13.47
N VAL A 81 -13.24 10.28 -14.71
CA VAL A 81 -14.13 10.22 -15.89
C VAL A 81 -14.59 8.79 -16.20
N MET A 82 -13.96 7.77 -15.59
CA MET A 82 -14.27 6.35 -15.83
C MET A 82 -15.33 5.79 -14.87
N SER A 83 -16.43 5.27 -15.42
CA SER A 83 -17.55 4.68 -14.67
C SER A 83 -17.17 3.49 -13.78
N ARG A 84 -16.02 2.84 -14.03
CA ARG A 84 -15.54 1.68 -13.28
C ARG A 84 -14.60 2.04 -12.11
N THR A 85 -13.96 3.20 -12.14
CA THR A 85 -12.86 3.54 -11.20
C THR A 85 -13.05 4.87 -10.48
N CYS A 86 -14.12 5.61 -10.79
CA CYS A 86 -14.50 6.86 -10.14
C CYS A 86 -14.72 6.79 -8.62
N LEU A 87 -14.95 5.59 -8.06
CA LEU A 87 -15.14 5.35 -6.63
C LEU A 87 -13.84 4.99 -5.89
N ARG A 88 -12.68 5.06 -6.55
CA ARG A 88 -11.40 4.83 -5.86
C ARG A 88 -11.20 5.90 -4.78
N PRO A 89 -10.72 5.54 -3.57
CA PRO A 89 -10.55 6.48 -2.47
C PRO A 89 -9.27 7.32 -2.65
N ILE A 90 -9.20 8.07 -3.75
CA ILE A 90 -8.18 9.08 -4.01
C ILE A 90 -8.73 10.44 -3.56
N PRO A 91 -7.96 11.25 -2.80
CA PRO A 91 -8.34 12.63 -2.56
C PRO A 91 -8.26 13.38 -3.90
N LEU A 92 -9.40 13.91 -4.35
CA LEU A 92 -9.46 14.97 -5.37
C LEU A 92 -9.00 16.29 -4.76
#